data_AF-A0A815L332-F1
#
_entry.id   AF-A0A815L332-F1
#
_cell.length_a   1.000
_cell.length_b   1.000
_cell.length_c   1.000
_cell.angle_alpha   90.00
_cell.angle_beta   90.00
_cell.angle_gamma   90.00
#
_symmetry.space_group_name_H-M   'P 1'
#
loop_
_entity.id
_entity.type
_entity.pdbx_description
1 polymer ?
#
loop_
_entity_poly.entity_id
_entity_poly.type
_entity_poly.pdbx_seq_one_letter_code
_entity_poly.pdbx_strand_id
1 'polypeptide(L)'
;MKNYFRFRSESQANICYPCDKDIVFKNEKTKNYLLLLRHKRFYNIDQVPAHLQTNSYILKGYRRDLSWYECVVSFFLFHNETLNVWTHFFGFGLFTFYLIRDFIWSEHNNKLFSTANMDDYLMLLLYLLSVIFCMLSSTMLHLLSGCSAKIYSSCLQLDLLGIAIATLASICIELHLLFKCDLYTKYFYQTSAVLLIATIVFDHVLKPDNTINSTGFIAVALAGFIPVLHWIYVNGYNSNVQYFLLHIMLFYAIFGVGIFFFRTKIPERFAPGCFDYMGASHQLWHIFSTVAFYWWYQHTVEFIKYHQTHACTTVVHM
;
A
#
# COMPACT_ATOMS: atom_id res chain seq x y z
N MET A 1 -67.85 -34.33 -9.36
CA MET A 1 -66.57 -34.51 -10.07
C MET A 1 -65.97 -33.15 -10.39
N LYS A 2 -64.70 -32.92 -9.99
CA LYS A 2 -63.68 -31.99 -10.53
C LYS A 2 -63.99 -30.46 -10.47
N ASN A 3 -63.39 -29.71 -9.54
CA ASN A 3 -62.06 -29.01 -9.56
C ASN A 3 -62.24 -27.53 -9.99
N TYR A 4 -62.21 -26.53 -9.10
CA TYR A 4 -61.06 -25.80 -8.52
C TYR A 4 -59.97 -25.39 -9.54
N PHE A 5 -59.79 -24.08 -9.79
CA PHE A 5 -58.75 -23.24 -9.16
C PHE A 5 -58.84 -21.77 -9.62
N ARG A 6 -58.61 -20.86 -8.66
CA ARG A 6 -58.74 -19.41 -8.72
C ARG A 6 -57.32 -18.82 -8.71
N PHE A 7 -56.93 -18.04 -9.73
CA PHE A 7 -55.64 -17.34 -9.74
C PHE A 7 -55.76 -16.00 -8.99
N ARG A 8 -54.90 -15.78 -8.00
CA ARG A 8 -54.62 -14.48 -7.37
C ARG A 8 -53.11 -14.27 -7.37
N SER A 9 -52.71 -13.03 -7.64
CA SER A 9 -51.35 -12.51 -7.86
C SER A 9 -50.30 -12.92 -6.83
N GLU A 10 -49.10 -13.28 -7.28
CA GLU A 10 -47.89 -13.33 -6.45
C GLU A 10 -46.77 -12.43 -6.98
N SER A 11 -46.13 -11.81 -5.99
CA SER A 11 -45.05 -10.84 -5.98
C SER A 11 -43.68 -11.43 -6.34
N GLN A 12 -42.75 -10.54 -6.69
CA GLN A 12 -41.30 -10.76 -6.81
C GLN A 12 -40.76 -11.82 -5.84
N ALA A 13 -40.31 -12.95 -6.38
CA ALA A 13 -39.65 -14.01 -5.62
C ALA A 13 -38.15 -13.68 -5.45
N ASN A 14 -37.77 -13.34 -4.23
CA ASN A 14 -36.39 -13.45 -3.74
C ASN A 14 -35.99 -14.93 -3.77
N ILE A 15 -34.95 -15.26 -4.53
CA ILE A 15 -34.34 -16.60 -4.50
C ILE A 15 -33.49 -16.69 -3.22
N CYS A 16 -34.12 -17.11 -2.12
CA CYS A 16 -33.40 -17.60 -0.93
C CYS A 16 -33.02 -19.06 -1.17
N TYR A 17 -31.72 -19.36 -1.18
CA TYR A 17 -31.24 -20.74 -1.17
C TYR A 17 -31.60 -21.41 0.18
N PRO A 18 -32.12 -22.65 0.19
CA PRO A 18 -32.38 -23.38 1.41
C PRO A 18 -31.05 -23.93 1.96
N CYS A 19 -30.58 -23.38 3.07
CA CYS A 19 -29.46 -23.93 3.85
C CYS A 19 -29.98 -24.66 5.09
N ASP A 20 -30.63 -25.80 4.89
CA ASP A 20 -30.79 -26.82 5.93
C ASP A 20 -30.57 -28.20 5.32
N LYS A 21 -29.31 -28.64 5.34
CA LYS A 21 -28.95 -30.06 5.32
C LYS A 21 -27.88 -30.29 6.37
N ASP A 22 -28.17 -31.18 7.30
CA ASP A 22 -27.27 -31.60 8.36
C ASP A 22 -26.03 -32.27 7.78
N ILE A 23 -24.91 -31.55 7.76
CA ILE A 23 -23.60 -32.10 7.45
C ILE A 23 -23.05 -32.71 8.74
N VAL A 24 -22.86 -34.03 8.77
CA VAL A 24 -22.20 -34.75 9.86
C VAL A 24 -20.68 -34.60 9.69
N PHE A 25 -20.03 -33.90 10.62
CA PHE A 25 -18.60 -33.58 10.54
C PHE A 25 -17.72 -34.57 11.32
N LYS A 26 -16.58 -34.95 10.73
CA LYS A 26 -15.63 -35.95 11.29
C LYS A 26 -14.59 -35.38 12.27
N ASN A 27 -14.52 -34.06 12.51
CA ASN A 27 -13.44 -33.46 13.32
C ASN A 27 -13.92 -32.22 14.12
N GLU A 28 -13.64 -32.18 15.43
CA GLU A 28 -13.97 -31.05 16.32
C GLU A 28 -13.25 -29.74 15.97
N LYS A 29 -12.02 -29.78 15.44
CA LYS A 29 -11.31 -28.56 14.99
C LYS A 29 -12.01 -27.91 13.80
N THR A 30 -12.48 -28.72 12.84
CA THR A 30 -13.25 -28.26 11.68
C THR A 30 -14.62 -27.74 12.10
N LYS A 31 -15.23 -28.34 13.13
CA LYS A 31 -16.48 -27.87 13.74
C LYS A 31 -16.33 -26.48 14.37
N ASN A 32 -15.24 -26.22 15.10
CA ASN A 32 -14.97 -24.90 15.71
C ASN A 32 -14.64 -23.82 14.66
N TYR A 33 -13.88 -24.17 13.62
CA TYR A 33 -13.60 -23.27 12.49
C TYR A 33 -14.87 -22.91 11.71
N LEU A 34 -15.75 -23.89 11.48
CA LEU A 34 -17.04 -23.66 10.82
C LEU A 34 -18.08 -23.01 11.74
N LEU A 35 -18.01 -23.17 13.06
CA LEU A 35 -18.88 -22.46 14.02
C LEU A 35 -18.53 -20.96 14.09
N LEU A 36 -17.24 -20.61 13.99
CA LEU A 36 -16.77 -19.24 13.76
C LEU A 36 -17.37 -18.62 12.49
N LEU A 37 -17.41 -19.40 11.40
CA LEU A 37 -18.04 -19.05 10.13
C LEU A 37 -19.59 -19.01 10.18
N ARG A 38 -20.22 -19.85 11.01
CA ARG A 38 -21.69 -20.01 11.06
C ARG A 38 -22.39 -18.99 11.94
N HIS A 39 -21.68 -18.34 12.87
CA HIS A 39 -22.28 -17.36 13.81
C HIS A 39 -21.85 -15.90 13.65
N LYS A 40 -20.81 -15.56 12.86
CA LYS A 40 -20.45 -14.16 12.60
C LYS A 40 -20.93 -13.71 11.22
N ARG A 41 -22.08 -13.03 11.21
CA ARG A 41 -22.63 -12.34 10.04
C ARG A 41 -21.70 -11.19 9.67
N PHE A 42 -21.33 -11.06 8.39
CA PHE A 42 -20.82 -9.78 7.89
C PHE A 42 -21.89 -8.72 8.07
N TYR A 43 -21.46 -7.51 8.39
CA TYR A 43 -22.33 -6.41 8.72
C TYR A 43 -22.47 -5.45 7.54
N ASN A 44 -23.61 -4.77 7.49
CA ASN A 44 -23.79 -3.62 6.63
C ASN A 44 -23.15 -2.37 7.27
N ILE A 45 -22.90 -1.33 6.48
CA ILE A 45 -22.27 -0.08 6.93
C ILE A 45 -23.01 0.61 8.09
N ASP A 46 -24.34 0.53 8.11
CA ASP A 46 -25.20 1.09 9.17
C ASP A 46 -25.12 0.33 10.50
N GLN A 47 -24.53 -0.87 10.49
CA GLN A 47 -24.43 -1.75 11.65
C GLN A 47 -23.03 -1.74 12.30
N VAL A 48 -22.07 -1.00 11.72
CA VAL A 48 -20.70 -0.91 12.25
C VAL A 48 -20.43 0.44 12.91
N PRO A 49 -19.46 0.54 13.83
CA PRO A 49 -19.11 1.81 14.45
C PRO A 49 -18.56 2.83 13.45
N ALA A 50 -18.68 4.12 13.77
CA ALA A 50 -18.30 5.23 12.89
C ALA A 50 -16.86 5.19 12.36
N HIS A 51 -15.90 4.67 13.14
CA HIS A 51 -14.50 4.57 12.70
C HIS A 51 -14.28 3.62 11.51
N LEU A 52 -15.22 2.70 11.24
CA LEU A 52 -15.19 1.80 10.07
C LEU A 52 -16.01 2.35 8.89
N GLN A 53 -16.81 3.40 9.09
CA GLN A 53 -17.68 4.00 8.06
C GLN A 53 -16.93 5.07 7.23
N THR A 54 -15.73 4.75 6.75
CA THR A 54 -14.86 5.71 6.05
C THR A 54 -15.24 5.93 4.58
N ASN A 55 -15.96 4.99 3.97
CA ASN A 55 -16.40 5.05 2.58
C ASN A 55 -17.89 4.72 2.49
N SER A 56 -18.72 5.74 2.25
CA SER A 56 -20.19 5.59 2.20
C SER A 56 -20.71 4.78 1.01
N TYR A 57 -19.85 4.45 0.05
CA TYR A 57 -20.22 3.67 -1.13
C TYR A 57 -20.02 2.15 -0.95
N ILE A 58 -19.30 1.74 0.10
CA ILE A 58 -19.11 0.33 0.48
C ILE A 58 -20.19 -0.02 1.51
N LEU A 59 -21.12 -0.90 1.14
CA LEU A 59 -22.36 -1.06 1.91
C LEU A 59 -22.37 -2.32 2.79
N LYS A 60 -21.58 -3.35 2.43
CA LYS A 60 -21.63 -4.69 3.04
C LYS A 60 -20.22 -5.27 3.25
N GLY A 61 -20.17 -6.42 3.90
CA GLY A 61 -18.93 -7.20 4.05
C GLY A 61 -18.07 -6.81 5.25
N TYR A 62 -18.57 -5.94 6.13
CA TYR A 62 -17.82 -5.46 7.29
C TYR A 62 -17.68 -6.51 8.39
N ARG A 63 -16.58 -6.40 9.14
CA ARG A 63 -16.27 -7.16 10.35
C ARG A 63 -16.24 -6.22 11.55
N ARG A 64 -16.78 -6.64 12.70
CA ARG A 64 -16.69 -5.92 13.98
C ARG A 64 -16.70 -6.89 15.16
N ASP A 65 -16.31 -6.38 16.33
CA ASP A 65 -16.36 -7.10 17.61
C ASP A 65 -15.67 -8.47 17.54
N LEU A 66 -14.52 -8.51 16.87
CA LEU A 66 -13.65 -9.69 16.77
C LEU A 66 -12.56 -9.65 17.85
N SER A 67 -12.21 -10.80 18.40
CA SER A 67 -10.94 -10.94 19.12
C SER A 67 -9.76 -10.85 18.14
N TRP A 68 -8.56 -10.55 18.65
CA TRP A 68 -7.33 -10.49 17.83
C TRP A 68 -7.10 -11.79 17.04
N TYR A 69 -7.40 -12.94 17.66
CA TYR A 69 -7.25 -14.25 17.02
C TYR A 69 -8.24 -14.41 15.86
N GLU A 70 -9.48 -13.99 16.03
CA GLU A 70 -10.50 -14.04 14.97
C GLU A 70 -10.18 -13.09 13.83
N CYS A 71 -9.63 -11.90 14.12
CA CYS A 71 -9.10 -11.01 13.08
C CYS A 71 -7.99 -11.72 12.27
N VAL A 72 -7.05 -12.41 12.91
CA VAL A 72 -6.00 -13.18 12.21
C VAL A 72 -6.59 -14.32 11.38
N VAL A 73 -7.52 -15.11 11.94
CA VAL A 73 -8.19 -16.19 11.20
C VAL A 73 -8.96 -15.67 9.99
N SER A 74 -9.50 -14.45 10.09
CA SER A 74 -10.24 -13.83 8.99
C SER A 74 -9.39 -13.45 7.78
N PHE A 75 -8.06 -13.56 7.86
CA PHE A 75 -7.15 -13.53 6.71
C PHE A 75 -7.59 -14.49 5.59
N PHE A 76 -8.13 -15.65 5.96
CA PHE A 76 -8.62 -16.68 5.04
C PHE A 76 -10.10 -16.53 4.67
N LEU A 77 -10.75 -15.45 5.09
CA LEU A 77 -12.17 -15.20 4.85
C LEU A 77 -12.38 -14.11 3.78
N PHE A 78 -13.51 -14.20 3.09
CA PHE A 78 -13.89 -13.23 2.06
C PHE A 78 -14.81 -12.16 2.63
N HIS A 79 -14.31 -10.93 2.69
CA HIS A 79 -14.90 -9.75 3.30
C HIS A 79 -14.45 -8.47 2.56
N ASN A 80 -15.00 -7.31 2.90
CA ASN A 80 -14.71 -6.06 2.18
C ASN A 80 -13.23 -5.62 2.25
N GLU A 81 -12.54 -5.97 3.35
CA GLU A 81 -11.11 -5.73 3.52
C GLU A 81 -10.19 -6.80 2.89
N THR A 82 -10.71 -7.87 2.27
CA THR A 82 -9.88 -9.03 1.88
C THR A 82 -8.81 -8.63 0.89
N LEU A 83 -9.16 -7.93 -0.19
CA LEU A 83 -8.14 -7.53 -1.16
C LEU A 83 -7.18 -6.50 -0.58
N ASN A 84 -7.62 -5.58 0.29
CA ASN A 84 -6.72 -4.63 0.96
C ASN A 84 -5.62 -5.37 1.76
N VAL A 85 -6.00 -6.42 2.50
CA VAL A 85 -5.06 -7.29 3.23
C VAL A 85 -4.13 -8.03 2.26
N TRP A 86 -4.68 -8.73 1.27
CA TRP A 86 -3.90 -9.62 0.41
C TRP A 86 -2.94 -8.88 -0.53
N THR A 87 -3.31 -7.71 -1.06
CA THR A 87 -2.45 -6.95 -1.97
C THR A 87 -1.20 -6.45 -1.26
N HIS A 88 -1.32 -5.91 -0.05
CA HIS A 88 -0.18 -5.44 0.72
C HIS A 88 0.57 -6.58 1.43
N PHE A 89 -0.08 -7.67 1.82
CA PHE A 89 0.63 -8.86 2.32
C PHE A 89 1.50 -9.49 1.23
N PHE A 90 1.01 -9.55 0.00
CA PHE A 90 1.82 -9.94 -1.15
C PHE A 90 2.99 -8.98 -1.37
N GLY A 91 2.75 -7.66 -1.33
CA GLY A 91 3.80 -6.65 -1.39
C GLY A 91 4.88 -6.87 -0.32
N PHE A 92 4.48 -7.07 0.94
CA PHE A 92 5.38 -7.39 2.04
C PHE A 92 6.29 -8.60 1.72
N GLY A 93 5.70 -9.71 1.23
CA GLY A 93 6.46 -10.89 0.82
C GLY A 93 7.41 -10.62 -0.35
N LEU A 94 6.96 -9.86 -1.36
CA LEU A 94 7.74 -9.49 -2.53
C LEU A 94 8.98 -8.67 -2.17
N PHE A 95 8.83 -7.60 -1.39
CA PHE A 95 9.98 -6.76 -1.01
C PHE A 95 10.88 -7.45 0.01
N THR A 96 10.34 -8.31 0.88
CA THR A 96 11.14 -9.17 1.76
C THR A 96 11.98 -10.16 0.94
N PHE A 97 11.42 -10.76 -0.10
CA PHE A 97 12.17 -11.61 -1.01
C PHE A 97 13.33 -10.84 -1.66
N TYR A 98 13.10 -9.63 -2.16
CA TYR A 98 14.16 -8.79 -2.72
C TYR A 98 15.22 -8.40 -1.70
N LEU A 99 14.82 -8.06 -0.46
CA LEU A 99 15.76 -7.80 0.63
C LEU A 99 16.67 -9.01 0.90
N ILE A 100 16.10 -10.20 1.04
CA ILE A 100 16.87 -11.43 1.28
C ILE A 100 17.77 -11.74 0.09
N ARG A 101 17.24 -11.65 -1.13
CA ARG A 101 17.99 -11.92 -2.37
C ARG A 101 19.22 -11.00 -2.49
N ASP A 102 19.03 -9.71 -2.23
CA ASP A 102 20.03 -8.68 -2.44
C ASP A 102 21.07 -8.61 -1.31
N PHE A 103 20.65 -8.79 -0.06
CA PHE A 103 21.51 -8.55 1.11
C PHE A 103 21.98 -9.83 1.82
N ILE A 104 21.28 -10.95 1.65
CA ILE A 104 21.62 -12.21 2.35
C ILE A 104 22.17 -13.25 1.37
N TRP A 105 21.47 -13.50 0.26
CA TRP A 105 21.87 -14.55 -0.69
C TRP A 105 22.90 -14.06 -1.72
N SER A 106 23.09 -12.75 -1.87
CA SER A 106 23.94 -12.19 -2.92
C SER A 106 25.46 -12.44 -2.74
N GLU A 107 25.90 -13.10 -1.66
CA GLU A 107 27.31 -13.27 -1.28
C GLU A 107 28.17 -14.07 -2.28
N HIS A 108 27.58 -14.69 -3.31
CA HIS A 108 28.35 -15.54 -4.24
C HIS A 108 28.23 -15.25 -5.75
N ASN A 109 27.22 -14.52 -6.23
CA ASN A 109 26.95 -14.47 -7.69
C ASN A 109 26.61 -13.09 -8.29
N ASN A 110 26.48 -12.02 -7.50
CA ASN A 110 26.00 -10.74 -8.00
C ASN A 110 27.08 -9.66 -7.90
N LYS A 111 27.72 -9.33 -9.03
CA LYS A 111 28.69 -8.23 -9.20
C LYS A 111 28.16 -6.86 -8.75
N LEU A 112 26.82 -6.72 -8.68
CA LEU A 112 26.16 -5.54 -8.13
C LEU A 112 26.66 -5.24 -6.72
N PHE A 113 26.83 -6.28 -5.87
CA PHE A 113 27.12 -6.14 -4.44
C PHE A 113 28.62 -6.12 -4.08
N SER A 114 29.50 -6.43 -5.03
CA SER A 114 30.95 -6.41 -4.83
C SER A 114 31.62 -5.09 -5.24
N THR A 115 30.91 -4.23 -5.97
CA THR A 115 31.50 -3.02 -6.59
C THR A 115 30.73 -1.72 -6.32
N ALA A 116 29.49 -1.75 -5.81
CA ALA A 116 28.80 -0.52 -5.43
C ALA A 116 29.43 0.11 -4.18
N ASN A 117 29.23 1.43 -4.06
CA ASN A 117 29.61 2.18 -2.89
C ASN A 117 28.70 1.80 -1.69
N MET A 118 29.25 1.80 -0.48
CA MET A 118 28.51 1.54 0.77
C MET A 118 27.26 2.42 0.90
N ASP A 119 27.33 3.67 0.43
CA ASP A 119 26.20 4.59 0.47
C ASP A 119 25.03 4.12 -0.42
N ASP A 120 25.31 3.55 -1.59
CA ASP A 120 24.27 3.03 -2.49
C ASP A 120 23.53 1.85 -1.82
N TYR A 121 24.27 0.96 -1.15
CA TYR A 121 23.67 -0.16 -0.41
C TYR A 121 22.83 0.31 0.76
N LEU A 122 23.34 1.27 1.54
CA LEU A 122 22.62 1.78 2.69
C LEU A 122 21.30 2.41 2.27
N MET A 123 21.31 3.22 1.21
CA MET A 123 20.08 3.84 0.69
C MET A 123 19.09 2.79 0.18
N LEU A 124 19.56 1.78 -0.57
CA LEU A 124 18.71 0.69 -1.05
C LEU A 124 18.11 -0.15 0.09
N LEU A 125 18.91 -0.42 1.13
CA LEU A 125 18.48 -1.14 2.33
C LEU A 125 17.39 -0.36 3.08
N LEU A 126 17.62 0.93 3.32
CA LEU A 126 16.65 1.81 3.99
C LEU A 126 15.35 1.90 3.20
N TYR A 127 15.45 2.01 1.87
CA TYR A 127 14.31 1.97 0.98
C TYR A 127 13.52 0.65 1.13
N LEU A 128 14.16 -0.52 0.98
CA LEU A 128 13.46 -1.81 1.10
C LEU A 128 12.83 -2.01 2.48
N LEU A 129 13.55 -1.71 3.56
CA LEU A 129 13.03 -1.81 4.93
C LEU A 129 11.81 -0.90 5.13
N SER A 130 11.84 0.32 4.59
CA SER A 130 10.72 1.25 4.67
C SER A 130 9.47 0.76 3.94
N VAL A 131 9.63 0.19 2.73
CA VAL A 131 8.51 -0.35 1.95
C VAL A 131 7.95 -1.60 2.62
N ILE A 132 8.80 -2.49 3.12
CA ILE A 132 8.39 -3.67 3.90
C ILE A 132 7.56 -3.25 5.12
N PHE A 133 8.03 -2.25 5.86
CA PHE A 133 7.31 -1.71 7.01
C PHE A 133 5.95 -1.09 6.61
N CYS A 134 5.91 -0.31 5.53
CA CYS A 134 4.66 0.24 4.99
C CYS A 134 3.65 -0.85 4.61
N MET A 135 4.09 -1.89 3.89
CA MET A 135 3.22 -2.99 3.47
C MET A 135 2.70 -3.80 4.65
N LEU A 136 3.56 -4.08 5.63
CA LEU A 136 3.19 -4.82 6.83
C LEU A 136 2.22 -4.05 7.72
N SER A 137 2.51 -2.79 8.02
CA SER A 137 1.66 -1.93 8.86
C SER A 137 0.25 -1.78 8.27
N SER A 138 0.17 -1.60 6.95
CA SER A 138 -1.09 -1.56 6.21
C SER A 138 -1.86 -2.89 6.26
N THR A 139 -1.16 -4.01 6.07
CA THR A 139 -1.75 -5.35 6.22
C THR A 139 -2.33 -5.53 7.62
N MET A 140 -1.61 -5.11 8.65
CA MET A 140 -2.07 -5.17 10.05
C MET A 140 -3.32 -4.33 10.28
N LEU A 141 -3.38 -3.10 9.76
CA LEU A 141 -4.57 -2.25 9.83
C LEU A 141 -5.80 -2.95 9.27
N HIS A 142 -5.73 -3.38 8.01
CA HIS A 142 -6.89 -3.96 7.33
C HIS A 142 -7.27 -5.33 7.91
N LEU A 143 -6.31 -6.11 8.40
CA LEU A 143 -6.59 -7.40 9.03
C LEU A 143 -7.24 -7.24 10.41
N LEU A 144 -6.74 -6.31 11.22
CA LEU A 144 -7.15 -6.11 12.62
C LEU A 144 -8.24 -5.05 12.81
N SER A 145 -8.73 -4.41 11.73
CA SER A 145 -9.74 -3.35 11.79
C SER A 145 -11.04 -3.77 12.49
N GLY A 146 -11.43 -5.04 12.37
CA GLY A 146 -12.63 -5.58 13.00
C GLY A 146 -12.52 -5.84 14.51
N CYS A 147 -11.36 -5.60 15.13
CA CYS A 147 -11.10 -6.00 16.50
C CYS A 147 -11.68 -5.01 17.53
N SER A 148 -11.20 -3.76 17.55
CA SER A 148 -11.71 -2.68 18.42
C SER A 148 -11.27 -1.32 17.89
N ALA A 149 -11.97 -0.25 18.29
CA ALA A 149 -11.62 1.12 17.90
C ALA A 149 -10.19 1.51 18.30
N LYS A 150 -9.71 1.04 19.46
CA LYS A 150 -8.35 1.31 19.95
C LYS A 150 -7.30 0.64 19.06
N ILE A 151 -7.48 -0.64 18.73
CA ILE A 151 -6.57 -1.37 17.85
C ILE A 151 -6.57 -0.75 16.45
N TYR A 152 -7.75 -0.44 15.91
CA TYR A 152 -7.89 0.25 14.64
C TYR A 152 -7.11 1.57 14.62
N SER A 153 -7.29 2.43 15.63
CA SER A 153 -6.58 3.71 15.72
C SER A 153 -5.06 3.54 15.79
N SER A 154 -4.56 2.58 16.58
CA SER A 154 -3.12 2.31 16.68
C SER A 154 -2.54 1.78 15.36
N CYS A 155 -3.24 0.85 14.70
CA CYS A 155 -2.81 0.33 13.40
C CYS A 155 -2.88 1.41 12.31
N LEU A 156 -3.86 2.31 12.37
CA LEU A 156 -3.99 3.41 11.41
C LEU A 156 -2.83 4.40 11.54
N GLN A 157 -2.42 4.72 12.76
CA GLN A 157 -1.21 5.53 13.01
C GLN A 157 0.06 4.86 12.47
N LEU A 158 0.19 3.53 12.66
CA LEU A 158 1.32 2.77 12.14
C LEU A 158 1.33 2.72 10.61
N ASP A 159 0.17 2.58 9.97
CA ASP A 159 0.03 2.59 8.51
C ASP A 159 0.40 3.96 7.92
N LEU A 160 -0.11 5.05 8.51
CA LEU A 160 0.25 6.41 8.12
C LEU A 160 1.74 6.70 8.30
N LEU A 161 2.33 6.21 9.40
CA LEU A 161 3.77 6.29 9.62
C LEU A 161 4.54 5.47 8.57
N GLY A 162 4.04 4.30 8.20
CA GLY A 162 4.59 3.46 7.15
C GLY A 162 4.66 4.21 5.80
N ILE A 163 3.56 4.85 5.39
CA ILE A 163 3.49 5.68 4.18
C ILE A 163 4.51 6.82 4.25
N ALA A 164 4.64 7.49 5.40
CA ALA A 164 5.58 8.59 5.60
C ALA A 164 7.05 8.15 5.46
N ILE A 165 7.43 7.05 6.12
CA ILE A 165 8.80 6.53 6.07
C ILE A 165 9.13 6.02 4.66
N ALA A 166 8.22 5.30 4.01
CA ALA A 166 8.43 4.82 2.63
C ALA A 166 8.54 5.97 1.62
N THR A 167 7.73 7.01 1.77
CA THR A 167 7.83 8.23 0.94
C THR A 167 9.19 8.90 1.12
N LEU A 168 9.61 9.11 2.38
CA LEU A 168 10.90 9.72 2.69
C LEU A 168 12.06 8.91 2.11
N ALA A 169 12.07 7.59 2.31
CA ALA A 169 13.14 6.74 1.80
C ALA A 169 13.20 6.73 0.27
N SER A 170 12.04 6.74 -0.40
CA SER A 170 11.94 6.82 -1.86
C SER A 170 12.51 8.13 -2.41
N ILE A 171 12.22 9.26 -1.75
CA ILE A 171 12.79 10.57 -2.11
C ILE A 171 14.30 10.60 -1.81
N CYS A 172 14.73 10.08 -0.66
CA CYS A 172 16.15 10.10 -0.28
C CYS A 172 17.02 9.28 -1.24
N ILE A 173 16.56 8.10 -1.66
CA ILE A 173 17.29 7.28 -2.64
C ILE A 173 17.25 7.91 -4.04
N GLU A 174 16.15 8.53 -4.45
CA GLU A 174 16.08 9.31 -5.69
C GLU A 174 17.15 10.41 -5.69
N LEU A 175 17.14 11.27 -4.67
CA LEU A 175 18.08 12.39 -4.54
C LEU A 175 19.53 11.92 -4.45
N HIS A 176 19.78 10.79 -3.78
CA HIS A 176 21.10 10.17 -3.70
C HIS A 176 21.62 9.76 -5.08
N LEU A 177 20.74 9.24 -5.94
CA LEU A 177 21.10 8.84 -7.28
C LEU A 177 21.21 10.05 -8.23
N LEU A 178 20.24 10.97 -8.22
CA LEU A 178 20.26 12.14 -9.10
C LEU A 178 21.47 13.04 -8.84
N PHE A 179 21.79 13.29 -7.58
CA PHE A 179 22.86 14.21 -7.17
C PHE A 179 24.06 13.48 -6.56
N LYS A 180 24.36 12.28 -7.06
CA LYS A 180 25.47 11.45 -6.55
C LYS A 180 26.80 12.20 -6.48
N CYS A 181 27.07 13.04 -7.49
CA CYS A 181 28.30 13.82 -7.62
C CYS A 181 28.21 15.25 -7.08
N ASP A 182 27.01 15.71 -6.68
CA ASP A 182 26.78 17.03 -6.10
C ASP A 182 26.23 16.86 -4.68
N LEU A 183 27.15 16.70 -3.73
CA LEU A 183 26.82 16.44 -2.34
C LEU A 183 26.02 17.58 -1.70
N TYR A 184 26.28 18.83 -2.07
CA TYR A 184 25.60 19.98 -1.50
C TYR A 184 24.11 19.94 -1.87
N THR A 185 23.81 19.82 -3.17
CA THR A 185 22.42 19.76 -3.66
C THR A 185 21.70 18.53 -3.12
N LYS A 186 22.39 17.38 -3.06
CA LYS A 186 21.86 16.14 -2.44
C LYS A 186 21.39 16.37 -1.02
N TYR A 187 22.28 16.86 -0.14
CA TYR A 187 21.96 17.00 1.29
C TYR A 187 20.94 18.13 1.55
N PHE A 188 20.96 19.19 0.73
CA PHE A 188 19.95 20.25 0.79
C PHE A 188 18.54 19.70 0.58
N TYR A 189 18.31 18.94 -0.50
CA TYR A 189 16.99 18.37 -0.77
C TYR A 189 16.61 17.26 0.21
N GLN A 190 17.55 16.40 0.61
CA GLN A 190 17.27 15.34 1.58
C GLN A 190 16.86 15.91 2.95
N THR A 191 17.57 16.92 3.45
CA THR A 191 17.20 17.59 4.71
C THR A 191 15.83 18.27 4.58
N SER A 192 15.56 18.92 3.44
CA SER A 192 14.25 19.52 3.17
C SER A 192 13.12 18.49 3.17
N ALA A 193 13.33 17.32 2.55
CA ALA A 193 12.37 16.22 2.53
C ALA A 193 12.11 15.65 3.94
N VAL A 194 13.16 15.49 4.76
CA VAL A 194 13.03 15.05 6.16
C VAL A 194 12.15 16.02 6.94
N LEU A 195 12.39 17.33 6.82
CA LEU A 195 11.60 18.35 7.51
C LEU A 195 10.14 18.34 7.07
N LEU A 196 9.88 18.24 5.76
CA LEU A 196 8.50 18.16 5.22
C LEU A 196 7.76 16.90 5.69
N ILE A 197 8.42 15.75 5.75
CA ILE A 197 7.80 14.52 6.25
C ILE A 197 7.58 14.59 7.77
N ALA A 198 8.50 15.20 8.51
CA ALA A 198 8.38 15.36 9.96
C ALA A 198 7.14 16.20 10.35
N THR A 199 6.81 17.24 9.58
CA THR A 199 5.58 18.04 9.84
C THR A 199 4.31 17.22 9.61
N ILE A 200 4.29 16.37 8.57
CA ILE A 200 3.16 15.47 8.28
C ILE A 200 3.00 14.42 9.39
N VAL A 201 4.10 13.81 9.84
CA VAL A 201 4.08 12.85 10.95
C VAL A 201 3.58 13.51 12.23
N PHE A 202 4.04 14.73 12.53
CA PHE A 202 3.57 15.47 13.70
C PHE A 202 2.07 15.76 13.64
N ASP A 203 1.53 16.14 12.47
CA ASP A 203 0.12 16.46 12.31
C ASP A 203 -0.80 15.24 12.32
N HIS A 204 -0.42 14.14 11.65
CA HIS A 204 -1.33 12.99 11.44
C HIS A 204 -1.07 11.78 12.34
N VAL A 205 0.16 11.62 12.84
CA VAL A 205 0.51 10.47 13.69
C VAL A 205 0.47 10.86 15.17
N LEU A 206 1.05 12.02 15.51
CA LEU A 206 1.15 12.48 16.90
C LEU A 206 -0.07 13.26 17.38
N LYS A 207 -0.93 13.76 16.47
CA LYS A 207 -2.18 14.49 16.78
C LYS A 207 -3.40 13.85 16.10
N PRO A 208 -3.89 12.70 16.61
CA PRO A 208 -4.94 11.91 15.95
C PRO A 208 -6.32 12.57 15.89
N ASP A 209 -6.56 13.67 16.60
CA ASP A 209 -7.83 14.41 16.58
C ASP A 209 -8.04 15.22 15.27
N ASN A 210 -6.99 15.43 14.48
CA ASN A 210 -7.10 16.06 13.18
C ASN A 210 -7.66 15.09 12.14
N THR A 211 -8.60 15.55 11.31
CA THR A 211 -9.09 14.78 10.16
C THR A 211 -7.90 14.35 9.29
N ILE A 212 -7.72 13.05 9.10
CA ILE A 212 -6.64 12.48 8.27
C ILE A 212 -6.73 13.09 6.88
N ASN A 213 -5.74 13.89 6.50
CA ASN A 213 -5.74 14.61 5.25
C ASN A 213 -4.56 14.15 4.37
N SER A 214 -4.86 13.36 3.35
CA SER A 214 -3.82 12.89 2.42
C SER A 214 -3.18 14.00 1.56
N THR A 215 -3.64 15.26 1.67
CA THR A 215 -3.12 16.39 0.88
C THR A 215 -1.64 16.67 1.18
N GLY A 216 -1.19 16.51 2.43
CA GLY A 216 0.22 16.69 2.79
C GLY A 216 1.14 15.71 2.05
N PHE A 217 0.78 14.43 2.05
CA PHE A 217 1.52 13.41 1.30
C PHE A 217 1.55 13.67 -0.21
N ILE A 218 0.42 14.12 -0.78
CA ILE A 218 0.34 14.49 -2.21
C ILE A 218 1.24 15.69 -2.49
N ALA A 219 1.23 16.72 -1.64
CA ALA A 219 2.07 17.90 -1.80
C ALA A 219 3.57 17.55 -1.75
N VAL A 220 3.99 16.65 -0.86
CA VAL A 220 5.37 16.16 -0.80
C VAL A 220 5.75 15.37 -2.04
N ALA A 221 4.86 14.49 -2.53
CA ALA A 221 5.10 13.77 -3.78
C ALA A 221 5.27 14.73 -4.96
N LEU A 222 4.43 15.77 -5.06
CA LEU A 222 4.55 16.80 -6.09
C LEU A 222 5.82 17.66 -5.95
N ALA A 223 6.24 17.96 -4.72
CA ALA A 223 7.49 18.67 -4.47
C ALA A 223 8.71 17.88 -4.97
N GLY A 224 8.62 16.55 -5.05
CA GLY A 224 9.65 15.68 -5.64
C GLY A 224 9.98 15.97 -7.11
N PHE A 225 9.09 16.63 -7.87
CA PHE A 225 9.43 17.05 -9.25
C PHE A 225 10.47 18.18 -9.29
N ILE A 226 10.58 19.00 -8.24
CA ILE A 226 11.54 20.12 -8.19
C ILE A 226 12.99 19.64 -8.35
N PRO A 227 13.50 18.69 -7.54
CA PRO A 227 14.85 18.17 -7.72
C PRO A 227 15.06 17.47 -9.08
N VAL A 228 14.04 16.81 -9.63
CA VAL A 228 14.12 16.22 -10.98
C VAL A 228 14.35 17.29 -12.04
N LEU A 229 13.60 18.41 -11.98
CA LEU A 229 13.79 19.53 -12.90
C LEU A 229 15.17 20.18 -12.74
N HIS A 230 15.64 20.34 -11.51
CA HIS A 230 16.98 20.86 -11.24
C HIS A 230 18.07 19.92 -11.78
N TRP A 231 17.90 18.60 -11.61
CA TRP A 231 18.82 17.61 -12.15
C TRP A 231 18.93 17.66 -13.68
N ILE A 232 17.80 17.81 -14.37
CA ILE A 232 17.76 17.99 -15.84
C ILE A 232 18.48 19.28 -16.24
N TYR A 233 18.26 20.38 -15.51
CA TYR A 233 18.91 21.66 -15.78
C TYR A 233 20.45 21.57 -15.69
N VAL A 234 20.96 20.89 -14.66
CA VAL A 234 22.42 20.76 -14.44
C VAL A 234 23.09 19.80 -15.42
N ASN A 235 22.44 18.66 -15.72
CA ASN A 235 23.06 17.59 -16.53
C ASN A 235 22.75 17.69 -18.04
N GLY A 236 21.82 18.57 -18.42
CA GLY A 236 21.30 18.67 -19.78
C GLY A 236 20.44 17.48 -20.19
N TYR A 237 19.67 17.62 -21.26
CA TYR A 237 18.73 16.60 -21.73
C TYR A 237 19.37 15.52 -22.62
N ASN A 238 20.43 14.89 -22.12
CA ASN A 238 21.18 13.84 -22.81
C ASN A 238 20.46 12.47 -22.78
N SER A 239 20.95 11.48 -23.53
CA SER A 239 20.31 10.15 -23.64
C SER A 239 20.14 9.42 -22.30
N ASN A 240 21.10 9.57 -21.37
CA ASN A 240 21.01 8.93 -20.05
C ASN A 240 19.95 9.62 -19.18
N VAL A 241 19.92 10.96 -19.21
CA VAL A 241 18.87 11.75 -18.55
C VAL A 241 17.49 11.39 -19.08
N GLN A 242 17.34 11.25 -20.41
CA GLN A 242 16.08 10.82 -21.02
C GLN A 242 15.64 9.43 -20.56
N TYR A 243 16.56 8.46 -20.54
CA TYR A 243 16.27 7.10 -20.07
C TYR A 243 15.78 7.11 -18.62
N PHE A 244 16.55 7.67 -17.68
CA PHE A 244 16.16 7.66 -16.26
C PHE A 244 14.93 8.53 -15.98
N LEU A 245 14.79 9.66 -16.67
CA LEU A 245 13.61 10.52 -16.54
C LEU A 245 12.34 9.77 -16.92
N LEU A 246 12.32 8.99 -18.02
CA LEU A 246 11.14 8.20 -18.39
C LEU A 246 10.71 7.28 -17.25
N HIS A 247 11.65 6.59 -16.61
CA HIS A 247 11.36 5.65 -15.53
C HIS A 247 10.91 6.35 -14.24
N ILE A 248 11.47 7.52 -13.93
CA ILE A 248 11.01 8.39 -12.84
C ILE A 248 9.57 8.87 -13.12
N MET A 249 9.29 9.36 -14.33
CA MET A 249 7.95 9.81 -14.71
C MET A 249 6.93 8.68 -14.67
N LEU A 250 7.31 7.45 -15.06
CA LEU A 250 6.45 6.28 -14.96
C LEU A 250 6.17 5.89 -13.50
N PHE A 251 7.15 5.98 -12.60
CA PHE A 251 6.92 5.81 -11.17
C PHE A 251 5.85 6.78 -10.66
N TYR A 252 6.03 8.08 -10.92
CA TYR A 252 5.06 9.11 -10.52
C TYR A 252 3.68 8.92 -11.18
N ALA A 253 3.63 8.48 -12.44
CA ALA A 253 2.37 8.23 -13.14
C ALA A 253 1.59 7.06 -12.52
N ILE A 254 2.26 5.92 -12.25
CA ILE A 254 1.64 4.75 -11.62
C ILE A 254 1.11 5.13 -10.23
N PHE A 255 1.92 5.83 -9.44
CA PHE A 255 1.52 6.30 -8.12
C PHE A 255 0.36 7.30 -8.18
N GLY A 256 0.40 8.22 -9.16
CA GLY A 256 -0.65 9.21 -9.41
C GLY A 256 -2.00 8.59 -9.79
N VAL A 257 -1.99 7.51 -10.59
CA VAL A 257 -3.20 6.72 -10.88
C VAL A 257 -3.76 6.08 -9.61
N GLY A 258 -2.90 5.57 -8.72
CA GLY A 258 -3.31 5.11 -7.40
C GLY A 258 -4.00 6.21 -6.58
N ILE A 259 -3.37 7.38 -6.47
CA ILE A 259 -3.93 8.55 -5.75
C ILE A 259 -5.29 8.95 -6.35
N PHE A 260 -5.41 8.92 -7.68
CA PHE A 260 -6.67 9.22 -8.37
C PHE A 260 -7.79 8.31 -7.86
N PHE A 261 -7.60 6.98 -7.84
CA PHE A 261 -8.61 6.06 -7.30
C PHE A 261 -8.88 6.33 -5.82
N PHE A 262 -7.83 6.49 -5.00
CA PHE A 262 -7.98 6.74 -3.57
C PHE A 262 -8.84 7.97 -3.26
N ARG A 263 -8.64 9.08 -3.99
CA ARG A 263 -9.34 10.35 -3.77
C ARG A 263 -10.73 10.38 -4.39
N THR A 264 -10.90 9.78 -5.56
CA THR A 264 -12.17 9.83 -6.30
C THR A 264 -13.15 8.75 -5.88
N LYS A 265 -12.74 7.72 -5.14
CA LYS A 265 -13.63 6.60 -4.75
C LYS A 265 -14.30 5.93 -5.96
N ILE A 266 -13.66 5.99 -7.12
CA ILE A 266 -14.11 5.31 -8.34
C ILE A 266 -13.55 3.89 -8.32
N PRO A 267 -14.33 2.85 -8.67
CA PRO A 267 -15.66 2.92 -9.29
C PRO A 267 -16.85 2.89 -8.32
N GLU A 268 -16.65 2.61 -7.03
CA GLU A 268 -17.74 2.41 -6.07
C GLU A 268 -18.64 3.64 -5.91
N ARG A 269 -18.12 4.85 -6.13
CA ARG A 269 -18.90 6.10 -6.18
C ARG A 269 -20.03 6.06 -7.20
N PHE A 270 -19.81 5.41 -8.36
CA PHE A 270 -20.81 5.35 -9.44
C PHE A 270 -21.73 4.15 -9.34
N ALA A 271 -21.31 3.08 -8.66
CA ALA A 271 -22.16 1.92 -8.38
C ALA A 271 -21.97 1.44 -6.93
N PRO A 272 -22.60 2.13 -5.95
CA PRO A 272 -22.50 1.76 -4.54
C PRO A 272 -23.00 0.34 -4.30
N GLY A 273 -22.31 -0.44 -3.46
CA GLY A 273 -22.65 -1.83 -3.20
C GLY A 273 -22.12 -2.86 -4.21
N CYS A 274 -21.78 -2.44 -5.44
CA CYS A 274 -21.29 -3.37 -6.48
C CYS A 274 -19.82 -3.78 -6.26
N PHE A 275 -19.04 -2.91 -5.62
CA PHE A 275 -17.60 -3.09 -5.41
C PHE A 275 -17.26 -3.34 -3.94
N ASP A 276 -18.23 -3.81 -3.14
CA ASP A 276 -18.07 -4.00 -1.69
C ASP A 276 -16.92 -4.94 -1.32
N TYR A 277 -16.67 -5.95 -2.15
CA TYR A 277 -15.65 -6.97 -1.89
C TYR A 277 -14.45 -6.89 -2.84
N MET A 278 -14.66 -6.45 -4.09
CA MET A 278 -13.64 -6.46 -5.13
C MET A 278 -13.76 -5.25 -6.04
N GLY A 279 -12.62 -4.69 -6.45
CA GLY A 279 -12.52 -3.58 -7.39
C GLY A 279 -12.77 -2.20 -6.77
N ALA A 280 -12.88 -2.09 -5.45
CA ALA A 280 -13.02 -0.81 -4.77
C ALA A 280 -11.77 0.06 -4.96
N SER A 281 -11.93 1.38 -4.94
CA SER A 281 -10.86 2.33 -5.18
C SER A 281 -9.68 2.20 -4.22
N HIS A 282 -9.94 1.82 -2.96
CA HIS A 282 -8.91 1.59 -1.96
C HIS A 282 -8.07 0.35 -2.28
N GLN A 283 -8.71 -0.70 -2.81
CA GLN A 283 -8.01 -1.91 -3.29
C GLN A 283 -7.14 -1.58 -4.50
N LEU A 284 -7.65 -0.76 -5.42
CA LEU A 284 -6.88 -0.28 -6.57
C LEU A 284 -5.68 0.56 -6.10
N TRP A 285 -5.87 1.46 -5.13
CA TRP A 285 -4.79 2.21 -4.51
C TRP A 285 -3.66 1.29 -4.02
N HIS A 286 -3.98 0.24 -3.27
CA HIS A 286 -3.00 -0.74 -2.80
C HIS A 286 -2.25 -1.46 -3.94
N ILE A 287 -2.95 -1.80 -5.02
CA ILE A 287 -2.32 -2.43 -6.19
C ILE A 287 -1.35 -1.47 -6.86
N PHE A 288 -1.80 -0.25 -7.18
CA PHE A 288 -0.98 0.75 -7.87
C PHE A 288 0.22 1.20 -7.02
N SER A 289 0.05 1.38 -5.70
CA SER A 289 1.16 1.72 -4.80
C SER A 289 2.21 0.61 -4.76
N THR A 290 1.78 -0.66 -4.67
CA THR A 290 2.69 -1.82 -4.68
C THR A 290 3.46 -1.92 -6.00
N VAL A 291 2.77 -1.74 -7.13
CA VAL A 291 3.40 -1.73 -8.46
C VAL A 291 4.37 -0.56 -8.61
N ALA A 292 4.04 0.63 -8.09
CA ALA A 292 4.92 1.78 -8.11
C ALA A 292 6.21 1.53 -7.31
N PHE A 293 6.12 0.98 -6.09
CA PHE A 293 7.31 0.61 -5.32
C PHE A 293 8.14 -0.48 -6.00
N TYR A 294 7.49 -1.44 -6.65
CA TYR A 294 8.20 -2.47 -7.41
C TYR A 294 8.96 -1.86 -8.59
N TRP A 295 8.30 -1.00 -9.36
CA TRP A 295 8.92 -0.26 -10.47
C TRP A 295 10.10 0.57 -9.99
N TRP A 296 9.90 1.33 -8.91
CA TRP A 296 10.94 2.17 -8.32
C TRP A 296 12.16 1.36 -7.87
N TYR A 297 11.93 0.21 -7.25
CA TYR A 297 12.99 -0.73 -6.87
C TYR A 297 13.82 -1.21 -8.08
N GLN A 298 13.17 -1.67 -9.16
CA GLN A 298 13.89 -2.18 -10.33
C GLN A 298 14.79 -1.10 -10.94
N HIS A 299 14.25 0.10 -11.15
CA HIS A 299 15.02 1.18 -11.78
C HIS A 299 16.06 1.81 -10.85
N THR A 300 15.84 1.79 -9.54
CA THR A 300 16.87 2.12 -8.55
C THR A 300 18.07 1.20 -8.72
N VAL A 301 17.84 -0.12 -8.83
CA VAL A 301 18.91 -1.11 -9.04
C VAL A 301 19.64 -0.87 -10.37
N GLU A 302 18.91 -0.51 -11.44
CA GLU A 302 19.52 -0.12 -12.72
C GLU A 302 20.36 1.16 -12.62
N PHE A 303 19.88 2.17 -11.90
CA PHE A 303 20.61 3.42 -11.71
C PHE A 303 21.90 3.20 -10.91
N ILE A 304 21.85 2.35 -9.88
CA ILE A 304 23.05 1.97 -9.12
C ILE A 304 24.07 1.29 -10.06
N LYS A 305 23.64 0.35 -10.91
CA LYS A 305 24.52 -0.31 -11.91
C LYS A 305 25.12 0.69 -12.89
N TYR A 306 24.33 1.66 -13.34
CA TYR A 306 24.81 2.72 -14.22
C TYR A 306 25.94 3.53 -13.55
N HIS A 307 25.76 3.94 -12.29
CA HIS A 307 26.80 4.67 -11.56
C HIS A 307 28.06 3.86 -11.25
N GLN A 308 27.99 2.53 -11.18
CA GLN A 308 29.19 1.69 -11.04
C GLN A 308 30.10 1.78 -12.26
N THR A 309 29.53 2.05 -13.44
CA THR A 309 30.30 2.18 -14.70
C THR A 309 30.60 3.63 -15.07
N HIS A 310 29.90 4.58 -14.46
CA HIS A 310 30.02 6.02 -14.70
C HIS A 310 30.28 6.75 -13.37
N ALA A 311 31.49 6.58 -12.83
CA ALA A 311 31.90 7.21 -11.59
C ALA A 311 31.95 8.74 -11.74
N CYS A 312 31.70 9.45 -10.63
CA CYS A 312 31.89 10.89 -10.57
C CYS A 312 33.33 11.23 -10.96
N THR A 313 33.51 12.02 -12.01
CA THR A 313 34.82 12.64 -12.27
C THR A 313 35.13 13.52 -11.08
N THR A 314 36.23 13.26 -10.37
CA THR A 314 36.71 14.14 -9.30
C THR A 314 36.96 15.51 -9.90
N VAL A 315 36.01 16.42 -9.76
CA VAL A 315 36.27 17.84 -9.90
C VAL A 315 37.09 18.18 -8.67
N VAL A 316 38.41 18.16 -8.86
CA VAL A 316 39.33 18.85 -7.95
C VAL A 316 38.88 20.30 -8.02
N HIS A 317 38.13 20.75 -7.02
CA HIS A 317 37.94 22.17 -6.79
C HIS A 317 39.35 22.74 -6.57
N MET A 318 39.92 23.35 -7.61
CA MET A 318 41.12 24.18 -7.52
C MET A 318 40.78 25.51 -6.88
#